data_AF-A0A812WEF6-F1
#
_entry.id   AF-A0A812WEF6-F1
#
_cell.length_a   1.000
_cell.length_b   1.000
_cell.length_c   1.000
_cell.angle_alpha   90.00
_cell.angle_beta   90.00
_cell.angle_gamma   90.00
#
_symmetry.space_group_name_H-M   'P 1'
#
loop_
_entity.id
_entity.type
_entity.pdbx_description
1 polymer ?
#
loop_
_entity_poly.entity_id
_entity_poly.type
_entity_poly.pdbx_seq_one_letter_code
_entity_poly.pdbx_strand_id
1 'polypeptide(L)' 'ENVHMYEMAFEQQYHFGIFYAWVKLREQEIRNIRWIANMVVLNTKDHIDDTIVPIFQPRV' A
#
# COMPACT_ATOMS: atom_id res chain seq x y z
N GLU A 1 9.54 -1.23 -0.96
CA GLU A 1 9.12 -0.20 -1.94
C GLU A 1 8.85 1.09 -1.19
N ASN A 2 9.21 2.25 -1.74
CA ASN A 2 9.18 3.53 -1.01
C ASN A 2 7.77 4.14 -0.98
N VAL A 3 6.82 3.41 -0.41
CA VAL A 3 5.39 3.76 -0.31
C VAL A 3 5.19 5.17 0.27
N HIS A 4 5.98 5.53 1.28
CA HIS A 4 5.95 6.87 1.87
C HIS A 4 6.25 8.00 0.87
N MET A 5 7.19 7.80 -0.06
CA MET A 5 7.48 8.83 -1.07
C MET A 5 6.32 9.02 -2.06
N TYR A 6 5.60 7.94 -2.37
CA TYR A 6 4.42 8.02 -3.24
C TYR A 6 3.25 8.70 -2.53
N GLU A 7 3.11 8.48 -1.22
CA GLU A 7 2.14 9.21 -0.40
C GLU A 7 2.44 10.71 -0.38
N MET A 8 3.70 11.12 -0.18
CA MET A 8 4.12 12.53 -0.19
C MET A 8 3.83 13.24 -1.51
N ALA A 9 3.78 12.51 -2.64
CA ALA A 9 3.41 13.10 -3.91
C ALA A 9 1.99 13.71 -3.91
N PHE A 10 1.11 13.30 -2.99
CA PHE A 10 -0.24 13.87 -2.83
C PHE A 10 -0.25 15.18 -2.03
N GLU A 11 0.85 15.60 -1.41
CA GLU A 11 0.96 16.87 -0.68
C GLU A 11 1.21 18.06 -1.60
N GLN A 12 1.77 17.80 -2.78
CA GLN A 12 2.02 18.81 -3.81
C GLN A 12 0.83 18.91 -4.78
N GLN A 13 0.71 20.04 -5.48
CA GLN A 13 -0.34 20.26 -6.48
C GLN A 13 0.23 20.59 -7.86
N TYR A 14 -0.56 20.36 -8.91
CA TYR A 14 -0.25 20.71 -10.29
C TYR A 14 1.04 20.07 -10.87
N HIS A 15 1.31 18.81 -10.55
CA HIS A 15 2.42 18.03 -11.12
C HIS A 15 1.99 16.64 -11.61
N PHE A 16 2.69 16.11 -12.61
CA PHE A 16 2.37 14.80 -13.19
C PHE A 16 2.86 13.60 -12.36
N GLY A 17 3.72 13.83 -11.37
CA GLY A 17 4.22 12.76 -10.48
C GLY A 17 3.10 12.01 -9.74
N ILE A 18 1.94 12.65 -9.56
CA ILE A 18 0.77 12.06 -8.90
C ILE A 18 0.25 10.81 -9.62
N PHE A 19 0.31 10.77 -10.95
CA PHE A 19 -0.16 9.64 -11.73
C PHE A 19 0.71 8.40 -11.50
N TYR A 20 2.03 8.59 -11.46
CA TYR A 20 2.98 7.52 -11.17
C TYR A 20 2.81 7.01 -9.74
N ALA A 21 2.75 7.92 -8.77
CA ALA A 21 2.54 7.58 -7.37
C ALA A 21 1.24 6.79 -7.16
N TRP A 22 0.14 7.20 -7.80
CA TRP A 22 -1.14 6.50 -7.73
C TRP A 22 -1.05 5.05 -8.24
N VAL A 23 -0.43 4.82 -9.41
CA VAL A 23 -0.24 3.45 -9.94
C VAL A 23 0.54 2.60 -8.94
N LYS A 24 1.62 3.14 -8.37
CA LYS A 24 2.47 2.41 -7.42
C LYS A 24 1.78 2.09 -6.09
N LEU A 25 1.01 3.04 -5.54
CA LEU A 25 0.20 2.79 -4.35
C LEU A 25 -0.88 1.73 -4.62
N ARG A 26 -1.53 1.76 -5.80
CA ARG A 26 -2.53 0.76 -6.19
C ARG A 26 -1.92 -0.63 -6.39
N GLU A 27 -0.71 -0.74 -6.95
CA GLU A 27 0.02 -2.00 -7.02
C GLU A 27 0.28 -2.59 -5.62
N GLN A 28 0.66 -1.74 -4.64
CA GLN A 28 0.88 -2.19 -3.27
C GLN A 28 -0.43 -2.60 -2.58
N GLU A 29 -1.53 -1.88 -2.81
CA GLU A 29 -2.85 -2.23 -2.31
C GLU A 29 -3.27 -3.64 -2.78
N ILE A 30 -3.12 -3.93 -4.08
CA ILE A 30 -3.43 -5.24 -4.65
C ILE A 30 -2.54 -6.33 -4.04
N ARG A 31 -1.23 -6.06 -3.84
CA ARG A 31 -0.32 -7.03 -3.20
C ARG A 31 -0.73 -7.32 -1.75
N ASN A 32 -1.10 -6.30 -0.98
CA ASN A 32 -1.56 -6.48 0.40
C ASN A 32 -2.84 -7.34 0.43
N ILE A 33 -3.83 -7.04 -0.42
CA ILE A 33 -5.09 -7.81 -0.48
C ILE A 33 -4.80 -9.26 -0.88
N ARG A 34 -3.99 -9.48 -1.92
CA ARG A 34 -3.60 -10.82 -2.37
C ARG A 34 -2.91 -11.60 -1.26
N TRP A 35 -2.02 -10.93 -0.53
CA TRP A 35 -1.31 -11.55 0.59
C TRP A 35 -2.27 -12.00 1.69
N ILE A 36 -3.18 -11.13 2.13
CA ILE A 36 -4.23 -11.46 3.11
C ILE A 36 -5.07 -12.64 2.61
N ALA A 37 -5.50 -12.62 1.35
CA ALA A 37 -6.28 -13.71 0.76
C ALA A 37 -5.51 -15.05 0.80
N ASN A 38 -4.21 -15.04 0.48
CA ASN A 38 -3.38 -16.25 0.56
C ASN A 38 -3.27 -16.77 1.99
N MET A 39 -3.11 -15.91 2.99
CA MET A 39 -3.02 -16.32 4.40
C MET A 39 -4.33 -16.92 4.92
N VAL A 40 -5.48 -16.44 4.43
CA VAL A 40 -6.79 -17.04 4.72
C VAL A 40 -6.88 -18.45 4.12
N VAL A 41 -6.45 -18.62 2.86
CA VAL A 41 -6.46 -19.92 2.17
C VAL A 41 -5.51 -20.93 2.84
N LEU A 42 -4.34 -20.48 3.29
CA LEU A 42 -3.34 -21.32 3.96
C LEU A 42 -3.62 -21.53 5.45
N ASN A 43 -4.65 -20.87 6.01
CA ASN A 43 -4.98 -20.87 7.44
C ASN A 43 -3.80 -20.45 8.35
N THR A 44 -2.94 -19.55 7.87
CA THR A 44 -1.79 -19.02 8.61
C THR A 44 -2.05 -17.57 8.98
N LYS A 45 -3.04 -17.31 9.84
CA LYS A 45 -3.51 -15.94 10.13
C LYS A 45 -2.61 -15.18 11.11
N ASP A 46 -1.73 -15.91 11.79
CA ASP A 46 -0.97 -15.46 12.96
C ASP A 46 0.07 -14.37 12.63
N HIS A 47 0.39 -14.19 11.34
CA HIS A 47 1.42 -13.27 10.84
C HIS A 47 0.91 -12.26 9.80
N ILE A 48 -0.42 -12.05 9.75
CA ILE A 48 -1.03 -11.13 8.76
C ILE A 48 -0.51 -9.71 8.95
N ASP A 49 -0.44 -9.25 10.20
CA ASP A 49 -0.12 -7.86 10.51
C ASP A 49 1.37 -7.51 10.28
N ASP A 50 2.28 -8.49 10.45
CA ASP A 50 3.73 -8.27 10.34
C ASP A 50 4.21 -7.97 8.91
N THR A 51 3.37 -8.24 7.92
CA THR A 51 3.76 -8.31 6.50
C THR A 51 3.01 -7.33 5.61
N ILE A 52 1.93 -6.72 6.12
CA ILE A 52 1.18 -5.68 5.41
C ILE A 52 1.99 -4.39 5.42
N VAL A 53 2.10 -3.75 4.25
CA VAL A 53 2.71 -2.42 4.13
C VAL A 53 1.60 -1.37 4.03
N PRO A 54 1.38 -0.52 5.05
CA PRO A 54 0.37 0.54 4.98
C PRO A 54 0.68 1.52 3.85
N ILE A 55 -0.33 1.83 3.01
CA ILE A 55 -0.21 2.76 1.87
C ILE A 55 -0.49 4.21 2.22
N PHE A 56 -1.19 4.45 3.34
CA PHE A 56 -1.48 5.77 3.88
C PHE A 56 -1.28 5.75 5.39
N GLN A 57 -0.76 6.85 5.94
CA GLN A 57 -0.74 7.06 7.38
C GLN A 57 -2.18 7.25 7.89
N PRO A 58 -2.53 6.72 9.07
CA PRO A 58 -3.81 7.01 9.71
C PRO A 58 -3.94 8.52 9.91
N ARG A 59 -5.01 9.12 9.39
CA ARG A 59 -5.34 10.53 9.68
C ARG A 59 -5.98 10.58 11.05
N VAL A 60 -5.24 11.14 12.01
CA VAL A 60 -5.72 11.48 13.37
C VAL A 60 -6.70 12.64 13.28
#